data_AF-A0A924S781-F1
#
_entry.id   AF-A0A924S781-F1
#
_cell.length_a   1.000
_cell.length_b   1.000
_cell.length_c   1.000
_cell.angle_alpha   90.00
_cell.angle_beta   90.00
_cell.angle_gamma   90.00
#
_symmetry.space_group_name_H-M   'P 1'
#
loop_
_entity.id
_entity.type
_entity.pdbx_description
1 polymer ?
#
loop_
_entity_poly.entity_id
_entity_poly.type
_entity_poly.pdbx_seq_one_letter_code
_entity_poly.pdbx_strand_id
1 'polypeptide(L)'
;AYSPLGRAFLTGTVSSATLADNDFRKHNPRFTGAAEASNRELVEGLRGQAEALGMTNAQLALAWLLAKHPHVVPIPGTRRIGYLEQNVAAAARDPLTTGQVAQLDALFDPARVAGARYLDAGMAGIE
;
A
#
# COMPACT_ATOMS: atom_id res chain seq x y z
N ALA A 1 -6.32 3.36 10.79
CA ALA A 1 -6.52 3.34 9.32
C ALA A 1 -6.70 1.91 8.80
N TYR A 2 -7.77 1.65 8.04
CA TYR A 2 -8.09 0.34 7.46
C TYR A 2 -7.37 0.10 6.12
N SER A 3 -6.91 -1.14 5.91
CA SER A 3 -6.18 -1.60 4.73
C SER A 3 -4.95 -0.73 4.37
N PRO A 4 -4.04 -0.48 5.33
CA PRO A 4 -2.93 0.47 5.13
C PRO A 4 -1.94 0.04 4.03
N LEU A 5 -1.88 -1.27 3.72
CA LEU A 5 -1.04 -1.82 2.65
C LEU A 5 -1.76 -1.94 1.30
N GLY A 6 -2.90 -1.26 1.13
CA GLY A 6 -3.68 -1.29 -0.11
C GLY A 6 -4.09 -2.72 -0.50
N ARG A 7 -4.64 -3.49 0.45
CA ARG A 7 -5.02 -4.92 0.24
C ARG A 7 -3.85 -5.79 -0.26
N ALA A 8 -2.67 -5.52 0.30
CA ALA A 8 -1.38 -6.11 -0.03
C ALA A 8 -0.81 -5.71 -1.41
N PHE A 9 -1.38 -4.73 -2.10
CA PHE A 9 -0.81 -4.24 -3.36
C PHE A 9 0.54 -3.56 -3.16
N LEU A 10 0.65 -2.74 -2.10
CA LEU A 10 1.87 -1.98 -1.82
C LEU A 10 3.07 -2.88 -1.46
N THR A 11 2.84 -4.15 -1.13
CA THR A 11 3.95 -5.09 -0.88
C THR A 11 4.65 -5.53 -2.16
N GLY A 12 4.07 -5.27 -3.34
CA GLY A 12 4.58 -5.75 -4.63
C GLY A 12 4.39 -7.25 -4.89
N THR A 13 3.80 -7.99 -3.95
CA THR A 13 3.69 -9.45 -4.03
C THR A 13 2.35 -9.94 -4.59
N VAL A 14 1.42 -9.04 -4.90
CA VAL A 14 0.08 -9.39 -5.40
C VAL A 14 0.01 -9.14 -6.90
N SER A 15 -0.58 -10.09 -7.63
CA SER A 15 -0.91 -9.94 -9.05
C SER A 15 -2.26 -10.54 -9.38
N SER A 16 -3.08 -9.80 -10.14
CA SER A 16 -4.41 -10.27 -10.54
C SER A 16 -4.35 -11.61 -11.27
N ALA A 17 -3.27 -11.83 -12.03
CA ALA A 17 -2.99 -13.06 -12.75
C ALA A 17 -2.74 -14.29 -11.85
N THR A 18 -2.28 -14.08 -10.61
CA THR A 18 -1.97 -15.17 -9.67
C THR A 18 -3.01 -15.35 -8.56
N LEU A 19 -4.00 -14.47 -8.50
CA LEU A 19 -5.09 -14.59 -7.55
C LEU A 19 -6.04 -15.75 -7.91
N ALA A 20 -6.62 -16.37 -6.90
CA ALA A 20 -7.72 -17.32 -7.08
C ALA A 20 -8.94 -16.63 -7.72
N ASP A 21 -9.75 -17.39 -8.46
CA ASP A 21 -10.91 -16.85 -9.20
C ASP A 21 -11.96 -16.19 -8.31
N ASN A 22 -12.10 -16.65 -7.07
CA ASN A 22 -13.02 -16.08 -6.09
C ASN A 22 -12.40 -14.98 -5.22
N ASP A 23 -11.17 -14.54 -5.49
CA ASP A 23 -10.54 -13.46 -4.74
C ASP A 23 -11.14 -12.11 -5.16
N PHE A 24 -11.79 -11.43 -4.22
CA PHE A 24 -12.45 -10.14 -4.46
C PHE A 24 -11.53 -9.07 -5.07
N ARG A 25 -10.21 -9.19 -4.89
CA ARG A 25 -9.23 -8.24 -5.46
C ARG A 25 -9.15 -8.33 -6.97
N LYS A 26 -9.58 -9.43 -7.62
CA LYS A 26 -9.68 -9.54 -9.09
C LYS A 26 -10.62 -8.50 -9.70
N HIS A 27 -11.59 -8.01 -8.93
CA HIS A 27 -12.53 -6.99 -9.37
C HIS A 27 -12.22 -5.61 -8.78
N ASN A 28 -11.12 -5.43 -8.06
CA ASN A 28 -10.76 -4.12 -7.56
C ASN A 28 -10.32 -3.23 -8.72
N PRO A 29 -10.91 -2.04 -8.94
CA PRO A 29 -10.56 -1.18 -10.08
C PRO A 29 -9.07 -0.84 -10.17
N ARG A 30 -8.35 -0.79 -9.04
CA ARG A 30 -6.91 -0.52 -9.00
C ARG A 30 -6.06 -1.69 -9.51
N PHE A 31 -6.61 -2.89 -9.57
CA PHE A 31 -5.91 -4.16 -9.85
C PHE A 31 -6.39 -4.79 -11.16
N THR A 32 -6.91 -3.98 -12.09
CA THR A 32 -7.41 -4.47 -13.38
C THR A 32 -6.87 -3.64 -14.54
N GLY A 33 -6.59 -4.30 -15.66
CA GLY A 33 -6.23 -3.66 -16.92
C GLY A 33 -5.11 -2.63 -16.80
N ALA A 34 -5.30 -1.48 -17.46
CA ALA A 34 -4.33 -0.37 -17.46
C ALA A 34 -4.07 0.22 -16.07
N ALA A 35 -5.04 0.16 -15.15
CA ALA A 35 -4.88 0.66 -13.80
C ALA A 35 -3.89 -0.19 -12.98
N GLU A 36 -3.92 -1.52 -13.14
CA GLU A 36 -2.93 -2.39 -12.51
C GLU A 36 -1.53 -2.07 -13.01
N ALA A 37 -1.35 -1.96 -14.33
CA ALA A 37 -0.05 -1.66 -14.94
C ALA A 37 0.51 -0.33 -14.43
N SER A 38 -0.29 0.74 -14.46
CA SER A 38 0.12 2.06 -13.97
C SER A 38 0.44 2.06 -12.47
N ASN A 39 -0.40 1.41 -11.64
CA ASN A 39 -0.17 1.36 -10.20
C ASN A 39 1.06 0.50 -9.85
N ARG A 40 1.43 -0.49 -10.68
CA ARG A 40 2.66 -1.27 -10.49
C ARG A 40 3.91 -0.43 -10.65
N GLU A 41 3.93 0.55 -11.54
CA GLU A 41 5.05 1.49 -11.67
C GLU A 41 5.25 2.29 -10.38
N LEU A 42 4.16 2.66 -9.69
CA LEU A 42 4.25 3.32 -8.38
C LEU A 42 4.84 2.40 -7.31
N VAL A 43 4.43 1.13 -7.30
CA VAL A 43 4.96 0.11 -6.37
C VAL A 43 6.43 -0.18 -6.64
N GLU A 44 6.85 -0.12 -7.90
CA GLU A 44 8.24 -0.27 -8.30
C GLU A 44 9.09 0.93 -7.83
N GLY A 45 8.56 2.16 -7.94
CA GLY A 45 9.18 3.33 -7.34
C GLY A 45 9.30 3.23 -5.81
N LEU A 46 8.28 2.68 -5.15
CA LEU A 46 8.30 2.41 -3.71
C LEU A 46 9.38 1.37 -3.36
N ARG A 47 9.52 0.32 -4.18
CA ARG A 47 10.55 -0.71 -4.03
C ARG A 47 11.95 -0.11 -4.04
N GLY A 48 12.27 0.73 -5.03
CA GLY A 48 13.57 1.39 -5.11
C GLY A 48 13.89 2.26 -3.88
N GLN A 49 12.91 3.00 -3.36
CA GLN A 49 13.08 3.77 -2.13
C GLN A 49 13.20 2.90 -0.88
N ALA A 50 12.43 1.81 -0.80
CA ALA A 50 12.49 0.88 0.33
C ALA A 50 13.86 0.20 0.41
N GLU A 51 14.38 -0.25 -0.73
CA GLU A 51 15.72 -0.87 -0.84
C GLU A 51 16.82 0.10 -0.42
N ALA A 52 16.77 1.36 -0.87
CA ALA A 52 17.72 2.40 -0.47
C ALA A 52 17.74 2.67 1.05
N LEU A 53 16.63 2.36 1.75
CA LEU A 53 16.45 2.55 3.18
C LEU A 53 16.56 1.25 3.99
N GLY A 54 16.89 0.12 3.36
CA GLY A 54 16.93 -1.19 4.05
C GLY A 54 15.58 -1.60 4.63
N MET A 55 14.49 -1.23 3.96
CA MET A 55 13.11 -1.53 4.34
C MET A 55 12.47 -2.47 3.33
N THR A 56 11.49 -3.25 3.75
CA THR A 56 10.54 -3.84 2.81
C THR A 56 9.52 -2.78 2.36
N ASN A 57 8.88 -2.98 1.21
CA ASN A 57 7.82 -2.07 0.76
C ASN A 57 6.70 -1.92 1.81
N ALA A 58 6.35 -3.01 2.49
CA ALA A 58 5.35 -3.00 3.55
C ALA A 58 5.78 -2.09 4.71
N GLN A 59 7.05 -2.18 5.12
CA GLN A 59 7.58 -1.34 6.18
C GLN A 59 7.62 0.13 5.77
N LEU A 60 8.08 0.44 4.55
CA LEU A 60 8.15 1.82 4.08
C LEU A 60 6.75 2.44 3.97
N ALA A 61 5.76 1.70 3.45
CA ALA A 61 4.38 2.16 3.36
C ALA A 61 3.76 2.46 4.75
N LEU A 62 4.05 1.61 5.75
CA LEU A 62 3.58 1.83 7.12
C LEU A 62 4.29 3.00 7.80
N ALA A 63 5.61 3.11 7.65
CA ALA A 63 6.39 4.22 8.18
C ALA A 63 5.96 5.57 7.58
N TRP A 64 5.68 5.60 6.28
CA TRP A 64 5.14 6.77 5.59
C TRP A 64 3.78 7.20 6.14
N LEU A 65 2.85 6.25 6.32
CA LEU A 65 1.54 6.53 6.90
C LEU A 65 1.67 7.13 8.31
N LEU A 66 2.52 6.54 9.16
CA LEU A 66 2.75 7.00 10.54
C LEU A 66 3.42 8.37 10.59
N ALA A 67 4.38 8.64 9.70
CA ALA A 67 5.06 9.93 9.61
C ALA A 67 4.09 11.06 9.18
N LYS A 68 3.17 10.78 8.26
CA LYS A 68 2.18 11.77 7.80
C LYS A 68 1.05 12.02 8.79
N HIS A 69 0.67 10.97 9.51
CA HIS A 69 -0.49 11.00 10.37
C HIS A 69 -0.14 10.38 11.73
N PRO A 70 0.57 11.12 12.61
CA PRO A 70 1.04 10.58 13.89
C PRO A 70 -0.09 10.11 14.82
N HIS A 71 -1.31 10.59 14.60
CA HIS A 71 -2.51 10.17 15.35
C HIS A 71 -3.19 8.92 14.79
N VAL A 72 -2.74 8.39 13.64
CA VAL A 72 -3.33 7.23 13.01
C VAL A 72 -2.67 5.95 13.53
N VAL A 73 -3.49 5.04 14.05
CA VAL A 73 -3.07 3.66 14.34
C VAL A 73 -3.41 2.79 13.12
N PRO A 74 -2.43 2.31 12.34
CA PRO A 74 -2.69 1.38 11.26
C PRO A 74 -3.09 0.01 11.81
N ILE A 75 -4.02 -0.66 11.12
CA ILE A 75 -4.42 -2.04 11.40
C ILE A 75 -4.00 -2.96 10.24
N PRO A 76 -2.68 -3.23 10.07
CA PRO A 76 -2.22 -4.10 9.00
C PRO A 76 -2.61 -5.55 9.30
N GLY A 77 -3.41 -6.15 8.41
CA GLY A 77 -3.84 -7.54 8.55
C GLY A 77 -2.70 -8.52 8.27
N THR A 78 -2.60 -9.57 9.07
CA THR A 78 -1.72 -10.72 8.84
C THR A 78 -2.27 -11.97 9.52
N ARG A 79 -1.87 -13.15 9.02
CA ARG A 79 -2.09 -14.46 9.66
C ARG A 79 -0.76 -15.17 10.01
N ARG A 80 0.38 -14.51 9.79
CA ARG A 80 1.72 -15.08 9.93
C ARG A 80 2.56 -14.22 10.88
N ILE A 81 3.26 -14.87 11.81
CA ILE A 81 4.10 -14.20 12.82
C ILE A 81 5.19 -13.35 12.15
N GLY A 82 5.91 -13.87 11.16
CA GLY A 82 6.96 -13.09 10.49
C GLY A 82 6.47 -11.77 9.87
N TYR A 83 5.22 -11.69 9.44
CA TYR A 83 4.64 -10.44 8.95
C TYR A 83 4.15 -9.53 10.08
N LEU A 84 3.72 -10.11 11.21
CA LEU A 84 3.46 -9.33 12.42
C LEU A 84 4.75 -8.63 12.88
N GLU A 85 5.85 -9.37 12.94
CA GLU A 85 7.17 -8.84 13.30
C GLU A 85 7.61 -7.74 12.33
N GLN A 86 7.43 -7.93 11.02
CA GLN A 86 7.71 -6.89 10.02
C GLN A 86 6.85 -5.64 10.22
N ASN A 87 5.55 -5.80 10.49
CA ASN A 87 4.63 -4.68 10.73
C ASN A 87 5.02 -3.89 11.98
N VAL A 88 5.39 -4.58 13.07
CA VAL A 88 5.86 -3.96 14.31
C VAL A 88 7.19 -3.25 14.09
N ALA A 89 8.13 -3.90 13.39
CA ALA A 89 9.42 -3.31 13.06
C ALA A 89 9.28 -2.02 12.24
N ALA A 90 8.24 -1.89 11.40
CA ALA A 90 7.97 -0.65 10.68
C ALA A 90 7.66 0.53 11.62
N ALA A 91 6.90 0.28 12.69
CA ALA A 91 6.53 1.30 13.67
C ALA A 91 7.65 1.62 14.67
N ALA A 92 8.59 0.69 14.87
CA ALA A 92 9.72 0.85 15.77
C ALA A 92 10.93 1.57 15.14
N ARG A 93 10.89 1.85 13.83
CA ARG A 93 11.94 2.58 13.11
C ARG A 93 11.89 4.08 13.42
N ASP A 94 13.03 4.74 13.23
CA ASP A 94 13.08 6.20 13.24
C ASP A 94 12.10 6.76 12.19
N PRO A 95 11.39 7.88 12.50
CA PRO A 95 10.49 8.51 11.55
C PRO A 95 11.21 8.89 10.26
N LEU A 96 10.50 8.76 9.13
CA LEU A 96 11.00 9.27 7.85
C LEU A 96 11.25 10.77 7.95
N THR A 97 12.35 11.23 7.36
CA THR A 97 12.65 12.64 7.20
C THR A 97 11.59 13.32 6.32
N THR A 98 11.45 14.64 6.46
CA THR A 98 10.53 15.44 5.63
C THR A 98 10.79 15.25 4.13
N GLY A 99 12.05 15.10 3.72
CA GLY A 99 12.42 14.85 2.33
C GLY A 99 11.94 13.49 1.81
N GLN A 100 12.10 12.43 2.61
CA GLN A 100 11.60 11.09 2.26
C GLN A 100 10.07 11.06 2.17
N VAL A 101 9.39 11.72 3.12
CA VAL A 101 7.92 11.85 3.07
C VAL A 101 7.48 12.60 1.81
N ALA A 102 8.14 13.71 1.46
CA ALA A 102 7.80 14.48 0.26
C ALA A 102 8.02 13.68 -1.03
N GLN A 103 9.08 12.86 -1.11
CA GLN A 103 9.33 11.97 -2.24
C GLN A 103 8.23 10.91 -2.40
N LEU A 104 7.77 10.32 -1.29
CA LEU A 104 6.68 9.35 -1.30
C LEU A 104 5.33 10.01 -1.63
N ASP A 105 5.10 11.24 -1.17
CA ASP A 105 3.92 12.04 -1.50
C ASP A 105 3.83 12.33 -2.99
N ALA A 106 4.95 12.73 -3.61
CA ALA A 106 5.01 12.95 -5.05
C ALA A 106 4.90 11.63 -5.84
N LEU A 107 5.42 10.52 -5.30
CA LEU A 107 5.29 9.20 -5.92
C LEU A 107 3.83 8.74 -5.94
N PHE A 108 3.12 8.88 -4.81
CA PHE A 108 1.73 8.46 -4.64
C PHE A 108 0.74 9.62 -4.69
N ASP A 109 1.02 10.62 -5.54
CA ASP A 109 0.07 11.69 -5.82
C ASP A 109 -1.29 11.07 -6.24
N PRO A 110 -2.42 11.48 -5.64
CA PRO A 110 -3.73 10.90 -5.94
C PRO A 110 -4.08 10.88 -7.43
N ALA A 111 -3.61 11.85 -8.22
CA ALA A 111 -3.84 11.91 -9.67
C ALA A 111 -3.07 10.82 -10.45
N ARG A 112 -2.03 10.24 -9.85
CA ARG A 112 -1.23 9.14 -10.43
C ARG A 112 -1.80 7.76 -10.10
N VAL A 113 -2.66 7.65 -9.08
CA VAL A 113 -3.25 6.36 -8.69
C VAL A 113 -4.46 6.06 -9.56
N ALA A 114 -4.33 5.07 -10.43
CA ALA A 114 -5.38 4.70 -11.37
C ALA A 114 -6.42 3.78 -10.73
N GLY A 115 -7.71 4.04 -11.01
CA GLY A 115 -8.83 3.24 -10.53
C GLY A 115 -9.36 3.61 -9.14
N ALA A 116 -10.67 3.48 -8.98
CA ALA A 116 -11.36 3.76 -7.72
C ALA A 116 -10.94 2.81 -6.59
N ARG A 117 -11.03 3.29 -5.34
CA ARG A 117 -10.66 2.49 -4.15
C ARG A 117 -11.59 1.29 -3.92
N TYR A 118 -12.85 1.45 -4.29
CA TYR A 118 -13.91 0.45 -4.19
C TYR A 118 -14.62 0.35 -5.55
N LEU A 119 -15.30 -0.78 -5.75
CA LEU A 119 -16.32 -0.88 -6.80
C LEU A 119 -17.51 0.03 -6.45
N ASP A 120 -18.21 0.52 -7.46
CA ASP A 120 -19.42 1.33 -7.27
C ASP A 120 -20.46 0.60 -6.41
N ALA A 121 -20.64 -0.71 -6.64
CA ALA A 121 -21.51 -1.57 -5.83
C ALA A 121 -21.06 -1.66 -4.35
N GLY A 122 -19.76 -1.51 -4.08
CA GLY A 122 -19.21 -1.48 -2.72
C GLY A 122 -19.38 -0.11 -2.02
N MET A 123 -19.82 0.91 -2.74
CA MET A 123 -20.20 2.23 -2.23
C MET A 123 -21.72 2.41 -2.15
N ALA A 124 -22.51 1.45 -2.67
CA ALA A 124 -23.96 1.49 -2.62
C ALA A 124 -24.43 1.49 -1.15
N GLY A 125 -25.12 2.56 -0.74
CA GLY A 125 -25.64 2.74 0.62
C GLY A 125 -24.73 3.53 1.58
N ILE A 126 -23.63 4.11 1.09
CA ILE A 126 -22.88 5.14 1.79
C ILE A 126 -23.31 6.49 1.23
N GLU A 127 -24.21 7.18 1.93
CA GLU A 127 -24.48 8.63 1.77
C GLU A 127 -23.54 9.45 2.66
#